data_AF-A0A3A8R156-F1
#
_entry.id   AF-A0A3A8R156-F1
#
_cell.length_a   1.000
_cell.length_b   1.000
_cell.length_c   1.000
_cell.angle_alpha   90.00
_cell.angle_beta   90.00
_cell.angle_gamma   90.00
#
_symmetry.space_group_name_H-M   'P 1'
#
loop_
_entity.id
_entity.type
_entity.pdbx_description
1 polymer ?
#
loop_
_entity_poly.entity_id
_entity_poly.type
_entity_poly.pdbx_seq_one_letter_code
_entity_poly.pdbx_strand_id
1 'polypeptide(L)' 'MSTAPKLTPREPAEAAPAHRPELDDAPPLLGSWRNIYILVLGIFVLFVALFWVLTEAYA' A
#
# COMPACT_ATOMS: atom_id res chain seq x y z
N MET A 1 -25.69 48.79 -27.71
CA MET A 1 -25.01 48.52 -26.42
C MET A 1 -25.22 47.04 -26.10
N SER A 2 -24.15 46.25 -26.09
CA SER A 2 -24.19 44.79 -25.93
C SER A 2 -23.87 44.44 -24.48
N THR A 3 -24.82 43.88 -23.73
CA THR A 3 -24.63 43.46 -22.33
C THR A 3 -24.54 41.93 -22.28
N ALA A 4 -23.36 41.39 -22.58
CA ALA A 4 -23.06 39.98 -22.29
C ALA A 4 -22.52 39.85 -20.85
N PRO A 5 -22.97 38.85 -20.07
CA PRO A 5 -22.48 38.65 -18.71
C PRO A 5 -21.03 38.13 -18.74
N LYS A 6 -20.15 38.70 -17.92
CA LYS A 6 -18.78 38.23 -17.77
C LYS A 6 -18.79 36.83 -17.13
N LEU A 7 -18.55 35.81 -17.92
CA LEU A 7 -18.21 34.47 -17.45
C LEU A 7 -16.76 34.53 -16.92
N THR A 8 -16.58 34.61 -15.61
CA THR A 8 -15.30 34.31 -14.98
C THR A 8 -14.92 32.86 -15.29
N PRO A 9 -13.72 32.58 -15.84
CA PRO A 9 -13.21 31.22 -15.93
C PRO A 9 -13.17 30.64 -14.51
N ARG A 10 -14.01 29.65 -14.25
CA ARG A 10 -13.96 28.88 -13.00
C ARG A 10 -12.65 28.10 -13.06
N GLU A 11 -11.65 28.55 -12.30
CA GLU A 11 -10.44 27.78 -12.01
C GLU A 11 -10.91 26.36 -11.64
N PRO A 12 -10.46 25.31 -12.36
CA PRO A 12 -10.89 23.97 -12.05
C PRO A 12 -10.39 23.69 -10.64
N ALA A 13 -11.33 23.61 -9.70
CA ALA A 13 -11.07 23.21 -8.33
C ALA A 13 -10.09 22.06 -8.36
N GLU A 14 -8.90 22.31 -7.82
CA GLU A 14 -7.79 21.39 -7.74
C GLU A 14 -8.34 20.05 -7.26
N ALA A 15 -8.44 19.12 -8.20
CA ALA A 15 -9.07 17.84 -7.97
C ALA A 15 -8.28 17.18 -6.84
N ALA A 16 -8.95 16.95 -5.70
CA ALA A 16 -8.43 16.09 -4.64
C ALA A 16 -7.81 14.86 -5.32
N PRO A 17 -6.59 14.43 -4.91
CA PRO A 17 -5.81 13.46 -5.65
C PRO A 17 -6.71 12.27 -5.92
N ALA A 18 -6.97 12.00 -7.21
CA ALA A 18 -7.84 10.91 -7.61
C ALA A 18 -7.36 9.66 -6.89
N HIS A 19 -8.21 9.09 -6.04
CA HIS A 19 -7.98 7.79 -5.43
C HIS A 19 -7.63 6.85 -6.58
N ARG A 20 -6.36 6.40 -6.65
CA ARG A 20 -5.83 5.58 -7.75
C ARG A 20 -6.06 4.12 -7.36
N PRO A 21 -7.16 3.49 -7.80
CA PRO A 21 -7.52 2.13 -7.38
C PRO A 21 -6.51 1.09 -7.89
N GLU A 22 -5.72 1.44 -8.90
CA GLU A 22 -4.61 0.64 -9.42
C GLU A 22 -3.45 0.42 -8.42
N LEU A 23 -3.42 1.11 -7.27
CA LEU A 23 -2.50 0.82 -6.17
C LEU A 23 -3.09 -0.13 -5.12
N ASP A 24 -4.40 -0.35 -5.14
CA ASP A 24 -5.12 -1.29 -4.26
C ASP A 24 -5.24 -2.69 -4.88
N ASP A 25 -4.52 -2.96 -5.97
CA ASP A 25 -4.46 -4.26 -6.61
C ASP A 25 -3.96 -5.31 -5.60
N ALA A 26 -4.88 -6.19 -5.21
CA ALA A 26 -4.62 -7.29 -4.31
C ALA A 26 -3.46 -8.13 -4.89
N PRO A 27 -2.44 -8.47 -4.07
CA PRO A 27 -1.26 -9.10 -4.59
C PRO A 27 -1.64 -10.50 -5.12
N PRO A 28 -1.04 -10.92 -6.26
CA PRO A 28 -1.45 -12.13 -6.96
C PRO A 28 -1.24 -13.41 -6.14
N LEU A 29 -0.43 -13.34 -5.07
CA LEU A 29 -0.12 -14.47 -4.19
C LEU A 29 -0.80 -14.27 -2.83
N LEU A 30 -1.54 -15.29 -2.39
CA LEU A 30 -2.32 -15.35 -1.14
C LEU A 30 -3.50 -14.36 -1.03
N GLY A 31 -3.87 -13.67 -2.12
CA GLY A 31 -5.11 -12.90 -2.26
C GLY A 31 -5.21 -11.61 -1.45
N SER A 32 -4.31 -11.36 -0.49
CA SER A 32 -4.27 -10.12 0.30
C SER A 32 -2.87 -9.82 0.83
N TRP A 33 -2.50 -8.54 0.86
CA TRP A 33 -1.26 -8.05 1.47
C TRP A 33 -1.11 -8.51 2.92
N ARG A 34 -2.21 -8.57 3.67
CA ARG A 34 -2.20 -9.07 5.04
C ARG A 34 -1.64 -10.49 5.13
N ASN A 35 -2.01 -11.37 4.21
CA ASN A 35 -1.56 -12.75 4.23
C ASN A 35 -0.08 -12.87 3.89
N ILE A 36 0.41 -12.04 2.97
CA ILE A 36 1.85 -11.93 2.69
C ILE A 36 2.60 -11.44 3.92
N TYR A 37 2.12 -10.40 4.61
CA TYR A 37 2.76 -9.90 5.83
C TYR A 37 2.81 -10.95 6.94
N ILE A 38 1.72 -11.70 7.14
CA ILE A 38 1.68 -12.80 8.11
C ILE A 38 2.69 -13.90 7.73
N LEU A 39 2.76 -14.27 6.45
CA LEU A 39 3.71 -15.27 5.97
C LEU A 39 5.15 -14.83 6.19
N VAL A 40 5.50 -13.62 5.77
CA VAL A 40 6.85 -13.07 5.92
C VAL A 40 7.24 -12.98 7.38
N LEU A 41 6.33 -12.49 8.24
CA LEU A 41 6.54 -12.42 9.68
C LEU A 41 6.74 -13.82 10.29
N GLY A 42 5.95 -14.80 9.86
CA GLY A 42 6.07 -16.19 10.32
C GLY A 42 7.41 -16.81 9.94
N ILE A 43 7.87 -16.62 8.69
CA ILE A 43 9.18 -17.09 8.23
C ILE A 43 10.30 -16.42 9.01
N PHE A 44 10.19 -15.11 9.26
CA PHE A 44 11.17 -14.38 10.06
C PHE A 44 11.29 -14.95 11.48
N VAL A 45 10.18 -15.13 12.20
CA VAL A 45 10.17 -15.72 13.55
C VAL A 45 10.73 -17.15 13.53
N LEU A 46 10.40 -17.94 12.52
CA LEU A 46 10.95 -19.28 12.34
C LEU A 46 12.48 -19.24 12.19
N PHE A 47 13.03 -18.33 11.39
CA PHE A 47 14.48 -18.20 11.27
C PHE A 47 15.14 -17.76 12.57
N VAL A 48 14.55 -16.80 13.29
CA VAL A 48 15.06 -16.38 14.60
C VAL A 48 15.11 -17.57 15.57
N ALA A 49 14.02 -18.35 15.65
CA ALA A 49 13.97 -19.54 16.51
C ALA A 49 14.99 -20.60 16.07
N LEU A 50 15.13 -20.84 14.76
CA LEU A 50 16.08 -21.80 14.22
C LEU A 50 17.52 -21.40 14.59
N PHE A 51 17.89 -20.14 14.33
CA PHE A 51 19.24 -19.66 14.66
C PHE A 51 19.49 -19.64 16.16
N TRP A 52 18.50 -19.29 16.98
CA TRP A 52 18.60 -19.40 18.44
C TRP A 52 18.95 -20.81 18.87
N VAL A 53 18.21 -21.81 18.37
CA VAL A 53 18.46 -23.23 18.70
C VAL A 53 19.84 -23.68 18.22
N LEU A 54 20.26 -23.29 17.03
CA LEU A 54 21.62 -23.58 16.57
C LEU A 54 22.68 -22.92 17.46
N THR A 55 22.50 -21.66 17.82
CA THR A 55 23.44 -20.97 18.73
C THR A 55 23.52 -21.69 20.07
N GLU A 56 22.40 -22.05 20.67
CA GLU A 56 22.38 -22.80 21.94
C GLU A 56 23.05 -24.18 21.82
N ALA A 57 22.84 -24.89 20.70
CA ALA A 57 23.37 -26.23 20.51
C ALA A 57 24.89 -26.27 20.28
N TYR A 58 25.49 -25.17 19.83
CA TYR A 58 26.90 -25.11 19.41
C TYR A 58 27.73 -24.04 20.17
N ALA A 59 27.14 -23.29 21.09
CA ALA A 59 27.84 -22.40 22.02
C ALA A 59 28.42 -23.18 23.21
#